data_AF-A0A3N4YX21-F1
#
_entry.id   AF-A0A3N4YX21-F1
#
_cell.length_a   1.000
_cell.length_b   1.000
_cell.length_c   1.000
_cell.angle_alpha   90.00
_cell.angle_beta   90.00
_cell.angle_gamma   90.00
#
_symmetry.space_group_name_H-M   'P 1'
#
loop_
_entity.id
_entity.type
_entity.pdbx_description
1 polymer ?
#
loop_
_entity_poly.entity_id
_entity_poly.type
_entity_poly.pdbx_seq_one_letter_code
_entity_poly.pdbx_strand_id
1 'polypeptide(L)'
;MAIHASNFERSGNEQTGPERTVVPQQRRLPGERPRRGQVMTTKVGLRMPSGASFDEWEQAGRQLSGIVDSSSWWLGDWLVFGKDHYVDRYQHGIRAVGLQYQTLRNYAWVSRRFAFDRRRPALTFQHHAELASLPLDQQEMWLDRAEQNRWTTKQLRRAIRASRELEEQTGTPVEPVRRLELPGSRLRSWHRAAEQMGIDFDQWVMASLDTAAARVLEDLKDLPEVRGLKGVNELSEAERPAAISA
;
A
#
# COMPACT_ATOMS: atom_id res chain seq x y z
N MET A 1 -67.93 19.26 35.72
CA MET A 1 -69.15 19.93 35.22
C MET A 1 -69.03 21.39 35.64
N ALA A 2 -68.86 22.31 34.67
CA ALA A 2 -68.99 23.78 34.78
C ALA A 2 -68.02 24.54 35.72
N ILE A 3 -67.54 25.78 35.50
CA ILE A 3 -67.65 26.80 34.44
C ILE A 3 -66.52 27.85 34.67
N HIS A 4 -66.09 28.47 33.57
CA HIS A 4 -65.35 29.73 33.34
C HIS A 4 -64.95 30.71 34.48
N ALA A 5 -63.66 31.08 34.43
CA ALA A 5 -63.08 32.41 34.13
C ALA A 5 -62.85 33.54 35.17
N SER A 6 -61.62 34.08 35.03
CA SER A 6 -61.12 35.44 35.29
C SER A 6 -60.74 35.84 36.73
N ASN A 7 -59.43 36.00 36.97
CA ASN A 7 -58.86 37.35 37.01
C ASN A 7 -57.33 37.36 36.80
N PHE A 8 -56.91 38.45 36.16
CA PHE A 8 -55.61 38.76 35.61
C PHE A 8 -54.96 39.82 36.48
N GLU A 9 -53.82 39.51 37.12
CA GLU A 9 -52.81 40.51 37.49
C GLU A 9 -51.41 39.89 37.28
N ARG A 10 -50.69 40.40 36.27
CA ARG A 10 -49.29 40.07 35.98
C ARG A 10 -48.38 40.85 36.92
N SER A 11 -47.72 40.16 37.84
CA SER A 11 -46.46 40.61 38.42
C SER A 11 -45.30 40.16 37.53
N GLY A 12 -44.37 41.07 37.24
CA GLY A 12 -43.19 40.81 36.41
C GLY A 12 -42.27 39.79 37.06
N ASN A 13 -41.88 38.78 36.28
CA ASN A 13 -40.88 37.80 36.70
C ASN A 13 -39.68 37.87 35.75
N GLU A 14 -38.53 38.18 36.33
CA GLU A 14 -37.21 38.21 35.72
C GLU A 14 -36.85 36.81 35.18
N GLN A 15 -36.58 36.73 33.88
CA GLN A 15 -36.07 35.52 33.24
C GLN A 15 -34.55 35.47 33.38
N THR A 16 -34.05 34.71 34.35
CA THR A 16 -32.68 34.20 34.40
C THR A 16 -32.57 32.98 33.48
N GLY A 17 -31.97 33.14 32.30
CA GLY A 17 -31.59 32.04 31.42
C GLY A 17 -30.31 31.33 31.88
N PRO A 18 -30.09 30.05 31.52
CA PRO A 18 -28.95 29.29 32.00
C PRO A 18 -27.64 29.72 31.31
N GLU A 19 -26.72 30.13 32.18
CA GLU A 19 -25.26 30.11 32.13
C GLU A 19 -24.62 29.53 30.84
N ARG A 20 -24.12 30.42 29.97
CA ARG A 20 -23.18 30.04 28.91
C ARG A 20 -21.84 29.73 29.54
N THR A 21 -21.44 28.46 29.56
CA THR A 21 -20.08 28.03 29.90
C THR A 21 -19.09 28.67 28.93
N VAL A 22 -18.40 29.71 29.38
CA VAL A 22 -17.30 30.35 28.64
C VAL A 22 -16.10 29.43 28.72
N VAL A 23 -15.76 28.77 27.61
CA VAL A 23 -14.51 28.00 27.48
C VAL A 23 -13.33 28.94 27.70
N PRO A 24 -12.33 28.61 28.55
CA PRO A 24 -11.20 29.50 28.79
C PRO A 24 -10.40 29.70 27.50
N GLN A 25 -10.45 30.90 26.95
CA GLN A 25 -9.55 31.34 25.90
C GLN A 25 -8.13 31.29 26.47
N GLN A 26 -7.33 30.35 26.00
CA GLN A 26 -5.91 30.30 26.31
C GLN A 26 -5.29 31.66 25.99
N ARG A 27 -4.79 32.33 27.04
CA ARG A 27 -4.01 33.56 26.95
C ARG A 27 -2.87 33.34 25.97
N ARG A 28 -3.00 33.89 24.76
CA ARG A 28 -1.85 34.05 23.86
C ARG A 28 -0.84 34.96 24.56
N LEU A 29 0.38 34.48 24.74
CA LEU A 29 1.49 35.28 25.22
C LEU A 29 1.68 36.50 24.28
N PRO A 30 1.71 37.73 24.79
CA PRO A 30 1.96 38.91 23.97
C PRO A 30 3.47 39.04 23.73
N GLY A 31 3.97 38.61 22.57
CA GLY A 31 5.41 38.73 22.33
C GLY A 31 5.99 38.28 20.99
N GLU A 32 5.37 37.36 20.25
CA GLU A 32 5.89 37.02 18.91
C GLU A 32 5.13 37.80 17.85
N ARG A 33 5.64 38.99 17.54
CA ARG A 33 5.36 39.62 16.25
C ARG A 33 5.81 38.60 15.18
N PRO A 34 4.94 38.16 14.24
CA PRO A 34 5.42 37.39 13.10
C PRO A 34 6.52 38.23 12.45
N ARG A 35 7.72 37.66 12.34
CA ARG A 35 8.85 38.33 11.70
C ARG A 35 8.35 38.77 10.33
N ARG A 36 8.28 40.08 10.07
CA ARG A 36 7.92 40.63 8.77
C ARG A 36 8.86 39.98 7.75
N GLY A 37 8.34 39.07 6.91
CA GLY A 37 9.15 38.38 5.89
C GLY A 37 9.06 36.85 5.86
N GLN A 38 8.28 36.17 6.72
CA GLN A 38 8.17 34.71 6.64
C GLN A 38 7.08 34.24 5.68
N VAL A 39 7.43 33.24 4.86
CA VAL A 39 6.49 32.44 4.07
C VAL A 39 5.57 31.67 5.02
N MET A 40 4.25 31.79 4.85
CA MET A 40 3.27 31.15 5.74
C MET A 40 2.41 30.14 4.98
N THR A 41 2.44 28.89 5.42
CA THR A 41 1.51 27.85 4.96
C THR A 41 0.24 27.87 5.82
N THR A 42 -0.93 27.91 5.17
CA THR A 42 -2.24 27.76 5.81
C THR A 42 -2.95 26.51 5.29
N LYS A 43 -4.05 26.10 5.92
CA LYS A 43 -4.86 24.97 5.43
C LYS A 43 -5.32 25.14 3.97
N VAL A 44 -5.50 26.37 3.50
CA VAL A 44 -6.11 26.67 2.19
C VAL A 44 -5.15 27.33 1.20
N GLY A 45 -3.87 27.47 1.54
CA GLY A 45 -2.90 28.07 0.62
C GLY A 45 -1.63 28.59 1.27
N LEU A 46 -0.72 29.04 0.41
CA LEU A 46 0.56 29.65 0.75
C LEU A 46 0.44 31.17 0.67
N ARG A 47 0.93 31.89 1.69
CA ARG A 47 1.06 33.35 1.65
C ARG A 47 2.54 33.71 1.57
N MET A 48 2.90 34.35 0.46
CA MET A 48 4.25 34.90 0.23
C MET A 48 4.27 36.38 0.64
N PRO A 49 5.32 36.84 1.36
CA PRO A 49 5.54 38.27 1.58
C PRO A 49 5.67 39.02 0.27
N SER A 50 5.13 40.24 0.18
CA SER A 50 5.15 41.08 -1.03
C SER A 50 6.54 41.54 -1.49
N GLY A 51 7.57 41.33 -0.67
CA GLY A 51 8.98 41.59 -1.00
C GLY A 51 9.86 40.34 -0.97
N ALA A 52 9.27 39.15 -1.10
CA ALA A 52 10.04 37.90 -1.08
C ALA A 52 11.06 37.87 -2.23
N SER A 53 12.30 37.51 -1.92
CA SER A 53 13.33 37.31 -2.93
C SER A 53 13.06 36.04 -3.76
N PHE A 54 13.75 35.91 -4.89
CA PHE A 54 13.71 34.68 -5.68
C PHE A 54 14.17 33.47 -4.86
N ASP A 55 15.24 33.61 -4.08
CA ASP A 55 15.79 32.54 -3.24
C ASP A 55 14.80 32.09 -2.15
N GLU A 56 14.06 33.04 -1.56
CA GLU A 56 13.00 32.73 -0.57
C GLU A 56 11.82 32.00 -1.22
N TRP A 57 11.42 32.42 -2.42
CA TRP A 57 10.40 31.75 -3.20
C TRP A 57 10.82 30.33 -3.61
N GLU A 58 12.06 30.17 -4.08
CA GLU A 58 12.62 28.88 -4.48
C GLU A 58 12.74 27.93 -3.26
N GLN A 59 13.22 28.44 -2.13
CA GLN A 59 13.31 27.69 -0.89
C GLN A 59 11.95 27.22 -0.39
N ALA A 60 10.92 28.08 -0.46
CA ALA A 60 9.56 27.70 -0.14
C ALA A 60 9.05 26.58 -1.07
N GLY A 61 9.33 26.67 -2.37
CA GLY A 61 9.03 25.62 -3.33
C GLY A 61 9.67 24.28 -2.97
N ARG A 62 10.96 24.28 -2.62
CA ARG A 62 11.69 23.07 -2.17
C ARG A 62 11.08 22.46 -0.91
N GLN A 63 10.74 23.29 0.08
CA GLN A 63 10.11 22.83 1.32
C GLN A 63 8.74 22.22 1.07
N LEU A 64 7.90 22.86 0.26
CA LEU A 64 6.59 22.33 -0.11
C LEU A 64 6.71 20.99 -0.85
N SER A 65 7.64 20.90 -1.80
CA SER A 65 7.92 19.64 -2.50
C SER A 65 8.33 18.54 -1.51
N GLY A 66 9.19 18.86 -0.54
CA GLY A 66 9.61 17.92 0.49
C GLY A 66 8.45 17.45 1.39
N ILE A 67 7.55 18.35 1.78
CA ILE A 67 6.35 18.02 2.57
C ILE A 67 5.42 17.10 1.78
N VAL A 68 5.15 17.43 0.51
CA VAL A 68 4.27 16.63 -0.35
C VAL A 68 4.84 15.22 -0.53
N ASP A 69 6.13 15.10 -0.81
CA ASP A 69 6.78 13.80 -0.96
C ASP A 69 6.77 12.99 0.35
N SER A 70 7.16 13.63 1.46
CA SER A 70 7.22 13.00 2.79
C SER A 70 5.85 12.57 3.30
N SER A 71 4.78 13.31 2.96
CA SER A 71 3.42 13.00 3.39
C SER A 71 2.96 11.61 2.95
N SER A 72 3.43 11.13 1.80
CA SER A 72 3.12 9.78 1.30
C SER A 72 3.73 8.72 2.21
N TRP A 73 4.97 8.92 2.68
CA TRP A 73 5.61 8.05 3.67
C TRP A 73 4.87 8.09 5.01
N TRP A 74 4.57 9.28 5.54
CA TRP A 74 3.88 9.41 6.82
C TRP A 74 2.51 8.72 6.84
N LEU A 75 1.73 8.88 5.77
CA LEU A 75 0.43 8.21 5.63
C LEU A 75 0.59 6.69 5.50
N GLY A 76 1.60 6.24 4.77
CA GLY A 76 1.91 4.82 4.65
C GLY A 76 2.31 4.21 5.99
N ASP A 77 3.25 4.83 6.71
CA ASP A 77 3.70 4.38 8.03
C ASP A 77 2.57 4.38 9.06
N TRP A 78 1.73 5.42 9.05
CA TRP A 78 0.55 5.50 9.90
C TRP A 78 -0.42 4.34 9.66
N LEU A 79 -0.66 3.96 8.40
CA LEU A 79 -1.50 2.81 8.06
C LEU A 79 -0.88 1.48 8.47
N VAL A 80 0.42 1.30 8.24
CA VAL A 80 1.14 0.09 8.64
C VAL A 80 1.04 -0.09 10.15
N PHE A 81 1.41 0.93 10.91
CA PHE A 81 1.27 0.92 12.36
C PHE A 81 -0.17 0.65 12.80
N GLY A 82 -1.14 1.34 12.18
CA GLY A 82 -2.55 1.23 12.55
C GLY A 82 -3.12 -0.17 12.32
N LYS A 83 -2.67 -0.88 11.27
CA LYS A 83 -3.11 -2.24 10.99
C LYS A 83 -2.67 -3.20 12.10
N ASP A 84 -1.44 -3.07 12.57
CA ASP A 84 -0.87 -3.96 13.59
C ASP A 84 -1.45 -3.72 14.99
N HIS A 85 -1.91 -2.49 15.27
CA HIS A 85 -2.31 -2.08 16.63
C HIS A 85 -3.82 -1.93 16.83
N TYR A 86 -4.61 -1.76 15.76
CA TYR A 86 -6.03 -1.37 15.88
C TYR A 86 -6.98 -2.22 15.03
N VAL A 87 -7.00 -3.53 15.22
CA VAL A 87 -7.85 -4.49 14.46
C VAL A 87 -9.30 -3.99 14.29
N ASP A 88 -10.02 -3.71 15.38
CA ASP A 88 -11.44 -3.35 15.32
C ASP A 88 -11.73 -1.89 14.89
N ARG A 89 -10.71 -1.02 14.93
CA ARG A 89 -10.86 0.43 14.71
C ARG A 89 -10.14 0.95 13.48
N TYR A 90 -9.35 0.10 12.82
CA TYR A 90 -8.56 0.45 11.64
C TYR A 90 -9.42 1.06 10.53
N GLN A 91 -10.55 0.41 10.22
CA GLN A 91 -11.50 0.89 9.21
C GLN A 91 -12.17 2.21 9.61
N HIS A 92 -12.37 2.45 10.91
CA HIS A 92 -12.87 3.74 11.41
C HIS A 92 -11.82 4.84 11.23
N GLY A 93 -10.56 4.57 11.57
CA GLY A 93 -9.43 5.49 11.39
C GLY A 93 -9.23 5.89 9.92
N ILE A 94 -9.29 4.93 8.99
CA ILE A 94 -9.20 5.20 7.55
C ILE A 94 -10.31 6.15 7.10
N ARG A 95 -11.56 5.89 7.49
CA ARG A 95 -12.70 6.74 7.11
C ARG A 95 -12.57 8.17 7.65
N ALA A 96 -12.01 8.35 8.84
CA ALA A 96 -11.83 9.67 9.45
C ALA A 96 -10.82 10.56 8.70
N VAL A 97 -9.83 9.98 8.03
CA VAL A 97 -8.80 10.72 7.27
C VAL A 97 -9.34 11.26 5.94
N GLY A 98 -10.43 10.67 5.40
CA GLY A 98 -11.11 11.20 4.22
C GLY A 98 -10.33 11.10 2.91
N LEU A 99 -9.22 10.35 2.88
CA LEU A 99 -8.46 10.06 1.66
C LEU A 99 -8.99 8.82 0.95
N GLN A 100 -8.78 8.75 -0.37
CA GLN A 100 -9.18 7.60 -1.17
C GLN A 100 -8.47 6.34 -0.71
N TYR A 101 -9.24 5.27 -0.46
CA TYR A 101 -8.73 4.01 0.07
C TYR A 101 -7.60 3.41 -0.78
N GLN A 102 -7.73 3.47 -2.11
CA GLN A 102 -6.73 2.92 -3.03
C GLN A 102 -5.37 3.63 -2.89
N THR A 103 -5.38 4.96 -2.69
CA THR A 103 -4.16 5.75 -2.48
C THR A 103 -3.48 5.36 -1.17
N LEU A 104 -4.26 5.29 -0.09
CA LEU A 104 -3.79 4.86 1.23
C LEU A 104 -3.17 3.47 1.17
N ARG A 105 -3.83 2.52 0.51
CA ARG A 105 -3.32 1.16 0.33
C ARG A 105 -1.98 1.15 -0.42
N ASN A 106 -1.85 1.95 -1.48
CA ASN A 106 -0.58 2.06 -2.21
C ASN A 106 0.54 2.60 -1.32
N TYR A 107 0.27 3.63 -0.52
CA TYR A 107 1.24 4.19 0.42
C TYR A 107 1.70 3.18 1.47
N ALA A 108 0.76 2.45 2.06
CA ALA A 108 1.05 1.38 3.01
C ALA A 108 1.88 0.27 2.36
N TRP A 109 1.56 -0.13 1.13
CA TRP A 109 2.30 -1.17 0.42
C TRP A 109 3.76 -0.78 0.17
N VAL A 110 4.03 0.42 -0.35
CA VAL A 110 5.40 0.91 -0.54
C VAL A 110 6.14 1.04 0.79
N SER A 111 5.47 1.55 1.83
CA SER A 111 6.08 1.73 3.16
C SER A 111 6.49 0.43 3.82
N ARG A 112 5.74 -0.66 3.61
CA ARG A 112 6.14 -2.00 4.05
C ARG A 112 7.29 -2.57 3.24
N ARG A 113 7.31 -2.28 1.93
CA ARG A 113 8.36 -2.79 1.04
C ARG A 113 9.71 -2.13 1.31
N PHE A 114 9.71 -0.89 1.76
CA PHE A 114 10.91 -0.12 2.13
C PHE A 114 10.82 0.31 3.60
N ALA A 115 11.37 -0.54 4.48
CA ALA A 115 11.60 -0.20 5.88
C ALA A 115 12.38 1.13 5.99
N PHE A 116 12.23 1.83 7.12
CA PHE A 116 12.75 3.19 7.31
C PHE A 116 14.23 3.33 6.89
N ASP A 117 15.09 2.39 7.29
CA ASP A 117 16.54 2.42 7.02
C ASP A 117 16.91 2.17 5.54
N ARG A 118 15.98 1.63 4.74
CA ARG A 118 16.16 1.39 3.30
C ARG A 118 15.71 2.57 2.44
N ARG A 119 15.08 3.59 3.02
CA ARG A 119 14.57 4.75 2.26
C ARG A 119 15.73 5.68 1.96
N ARG A 120 15.95 5.98 0.67
CA ARG A 120 17.00 6.89 0.23
C ARG A 120 16.48 8.34 0.28
N PRO A 121 17.00 9.23 1.15
CA PRO A 121 16.49 10.60 1.27
C PRO A 121 16.72 11.44 0.01
N ALA A 122 17.66 11.05 -0.85
CA ALA A 122 17.88 11.68 -2.15
C ALA A 122 16.82 11.30 -3.20
N LEU A 123 16.01 10.26 -2.94
CA LEU A 123 15.02 9.74 -3.88
C LEU A 123 13.60 9.95 -3.34
N THR A 124 12.71 10.38 -4.22
CA THR A 124 11.31 10.63 -3.87
C THR A 124 10.55 9.34 -3.56
N PHE A 125 9.42 9.45 -2.87
CA PHE A 125 8.48 8.33 -2.66
C PHE A 125 8.14 7.62 -3.97
N GLN A 126 7.97 8.37 -5.06
CA GLN A 126 7.63 7.80 -6.37
C GLN A 126 8.73 6.89 -6.92
N HIS A 127 10.02 7.18 -6.69
CA HIS A 127 11.10 6.26 -7.10
C HIS A 127 10.93 4.89 -6.43
N HIS A 128 10.66 4.90 -5.12
CA HIS A 128 10.42 3.68 -4.35
C HIS A 128 9.15 2.97 -4.84
N ALA A 129 8.09 3.70 -5.15
CA ALA A 129 6.86 3.13 -5.68
C ALA A 129 7.06 2.38 -7.01
N GLU A 130 7.91 2.87 -7.91
CA GLU A 130 8.24 2.14 -9.17
C GLU A 130 8.93 0.80 -8.92
N LEU A 131 9.72 0.73 -7.84
CA LEU A 131 10.57 -0.41 -7.52
C LEU A 131 9.90 -1.41 -6.57
N ALA A 132 8.81 -1.02 -5.92
CA ALA A 132 8.18 -1.79 -4.86
C ALA A 132 7.74 -3.21 -5.30
N SER A 133 7.43 -3.41 -6.58
CA SER A 133 7.06 -4.72 -7.13
C SER A 133 8.26 -5.62 -7.48
N LEU A 134 9.48 -5.07 -7.49
CA LEU A 134 10.68 -5.84 -7.84
C LEU A 134 11.18 -6.70 -6.65
N PRO A 135 11.97 -7.75 -6.93
CA PRO A 135 12.77 -8.45 -5.93
C PRO A 135 13.73 -7.52 -5.16
N LEU A 136 14.12 -7.91 -3.95
CA LEU A 136 14.89 -7.07 -3.02
C LEU A 136 16.24 -6.63 -3.61
N ASP A 137 16.96 -7.57 -4.22
CA ASP A 137 18.23 -7.36 -4.91
C ASP A 137 18.11 -6.35 -6.06
N GLN A 138 17.06 -6.47 -6.87
CA GLN A 138 16.79 -5.52 -7.94
C GLN A 138 16.41 -4.13 -7.39
N GLN A 139 15.67 -4.06 -6.29
CA GLN A 139 15.34 -2.78 -5.63
C GLN A 139 16.61 -2.03 -5.24
N GLU A 140 17.51 -2.67 -4.49
CA GLU A 140 18.77 -2.04 -4.05
C GLU A 140 19.61 -1.59 -5.24
N MET A 141 19.79 -2.45 -6.25
CA MET A 141 20.53 -2.11 -7.46
C MET A 141 19.96 -0.86 -8.15
N TRP A 142 18.64 -0.78 -8.31
CA TRP A 142 18.00 0.34 -8.99
C TRP A 142 17.99 1.62 -8.14
N LEU A 143 17.86 1.51 -6.82
CA LEU A 143 17.98 2.64 -5.91
C LEU A 143 19.38 3.25 -6.00
N ASP A 144 20.42 2.43 -5.91
CA ASP A 144 21.81 2.89 -5.98
C ASP A 144 22.10 3.56 -7.31
N ARG A 145 21.66 2.97 -8.43
CA ARG A 145 21.80 3.59 -9.76
C ARG A 145 21.06 4.91 -9.86
N ALA A 146 19.82 4.99 -9.36
CA ALA A 146 19.03 6.20 -9.42
C ALA A 146 19.67 7.34 -8.61
N GLU A 147 20.20 7.04 -7.43
CA GLU A 147 20.88 8.01 -6.56
C GLU A 147 22.20 8.49 -7.18
N GLN A 148 23.07 7.56 -7.61
CA GLN A 148 24.36 7.87 -8.22
C GLN A 148 24.22 8.72 -9.49
N ASN A 149 23.27 8.39 -10.35
CA ASN A 149 23.04 9.09 -11.60
C ASN A 149 22.06 10.26 -11.48
N ARG A 150 21.56 10.54 -10.26
CA ARG A 150 20.54 11.57 -9.97
C ARG A 150 19.36 11.50 -10.93
N TRP A 151 18.86 10.30 -11.16
CA TRP A 151 17.77 10.09 -12.10
C TRP A 151 16.47 10.69 -11.58
N THR A 152 15.69 11.24 -12.50
CA THR A 152 14.26 11.47 -12.31
C THR A 152 13.52 10.13 -12.37
N THR A 153 12.31 10.08 -11.81
CA THR A 153 11.49 8.85 -11.86
C THR A 153 11.18 8.41 -13.29
N LYS A 154 11.10 9.35 -14.24
CA LYS A 154 10.94 9.04 -15.67
C LYS A 154 12.16 8.34 -16.25
N GLN A 155 13.37 8.79 -15.90
CA GLN A 155 14.62 8.15 -16.33
C GLN A 155 14.74 6.76 -15.71
N LEU A 156 14.42 6.61 -14.43
CA LEU A 156 14.38 5.30 -13.77
C LEU A 156 13.43 4.34 -14.49
N ARG A 157 12.18 4.75 -14.76
CA ARG A 157 11.21 3.94 -15.53
C ARG A 157 11.76 3.52 -16.90
N ARG A 158 12.45 4.42 -17.60
CA ARG A 158 13.04 4.12 -18.91
C ARG A 158 14.15 3.08 -18.79
N ALA A 159 15.02 3.23 -17.78
CA ALA A 159 16.14 2.32 -17.55
C ALA A 159 15.66 0.90 -17.18
N ILE A 160 14.64 0.78 -16.33
CA ILE A 160 14.04 -0.51 -15.98
C ILE A 160 13.47 -1.23 -17.21
N ARG A 161 12.75 -0.49 -18.07
CA ARG A 161 12.19 -1.07 -19.31
C ARG A 161 13.29 -1.58 -20.23
N ALA A 162 14.32 -0.77 -20.46
CA ALA A 162 15.45 -1.16 -21.30
C ALA A 162 16.20 -2.39 -20.76
N SER A 163 16.32 -2.53 -19.42
CA SER A 163 16.92 -3.73 -18.81
C SER A 163 16.10 -4.99 -19.11
N ARG A 164 14.78 -4.91 -18.99
CA ARG A 164 13.88 -6.05 -19.26
C ARG A 164 13.92 -6.45 -20.73
N GLU A 165 13.91 -5.48 -21.64
CA GLU A 165 14.02 -5.74 -23.08
C GLU A 165 15.36 -6.42 -23.41
N LEU A 166 16.45 -6.04 -22.75
CA LEU A 166 17.75 -6.67 -22.92
C LEU A 166 17.80 -8.08 -22.34
N GLU A 167 17.19 -8.31 -21.17
CA GLU A 167 17.06 -9.64 -20.54
C GLU A 167 16.25 -10.60 -21.43
N GLU A 168 15.15 -10.12 -22.03
CA GLU A 168 14.32 -10.88 -22.97
C GLU A 168 15.09 -11.24 -24.26
N GLN A 169 15.96 -10.34 -24.74
CA GLN A 169 16.78 -10.57 -25.93
C GLN A 169 18.00 -11.48 -25.67
N THR A 170 18.51 -11.49 -24.44
CA THR A 170 19.72 -12.25 -24.05
C THR A 170 19.40 -13.65 -23.50
N GLY A 171 18.12 -14.04 -23.44
CA GLY A 171 17.71 -15.44 -23.35
C GLY A 171 18.02 -16.11 -22.01
N THR A 172 18.01 -15.38 -20.89
CA THR A 172 18.00 -16.02 -19.58
C THR A 172 16.54 -16.38 -19.25
N PRO A 173 16.18 -17.67 -19.04
CA PRO A 173 14.82 -18.04 -18.67
C PRO A 173 14.53 -17.53 -17.25
N VAL A 174 14.01 -16.32 -17.13
CA VAL A 174 13.28 -15.89 -15.95
C VAL A 174 11.94 -16.63 -16.01
N GLU A 175 11.66 -17.47 -15.00
CA GLU A 175 10.36 -18.14 -14.86
C GLU A 175 9.24 -17.14 -15.16
N PRO A 176 8.41 -17.38 -16.20
CA PRO A 176 7.49 -16.36 -16.68
C PRO A 176 6.51 -16.03 -15.55
N VAL A 177 6.48 -14.76 -15.13
CA VAL A 177 5.46 -14.25 -14.22
C VAL A 177 4.10 -14.42 -14.90
N ARG A 178 3.37 -15.48 -14.51
CA ARG A 178 2.06 -15.79 -15.08
C ARG A 178 1.02 -14.91 -14.41
N ARG A 179 0.43 -13.98 -15.17
CA ARG A 179 -0.68 -13.16 -14.70
C ARG A 179 -1.99 -13.95 -14.84
N LEU A 180 -2.69 -14.12 -13.72
CA LEU A 180 -4.02 -14.71 -13.71
C LEU A 180 -5.06 -13.59 -13.72
N GLU A 181 -5.85 -13.50 -14.79
CA GLU A 181 -7.01 -12.62 -14.84
C GLU A 181 -8.15 -13.21 -14.01
N LEU A 182 -8.52 -12.53 -12.92
CA LEU A 182 -9.58 -12.96 -12.01
C LEU A 182 -10.83 -12.11 -12.23
N PRO A 183 -12.02 -12.72 -12.39
CA PRO A 183 -13.27 -11.99 -12.36
C PRO A 183 -13.38 -11.15 -11.08
N GLY A 184 -13.78 -9.88 -11.21
CA GLY A 184 -13.84 -8.95 -10.06
C GLY A 184 -14.76 -9.42 -8.93
N SER A 185 -15.74 -10.28 -9.21
CA SER A 185 -16.57 -10.93 -8.19
C SER A 185 -15.76 -11.87 -7.29
N ARG A 186 -14.85 -12.67 -7.85
CA ARG A 186 -13.95 -13.55 -7.07
C ARG A 186 -12.96 -12.74 -6.27
N LEU A 187 -12.37 -11.71 -6.89
CA LEU A 187 -11.43 -10.83 -6.22
C LEU A 187 -12.06 -10.19 -4.98
N ARG A 188 -13.28 -9.66 -5.10
CA ARG A 188 -14.02 -9.08 -3.95
C ARG A 188 -14.28 -10.10 -2.85
N SER A 189 -14.73 -11.30 -3.21
CA SER A 189 -15.00 -12.36 -2.22
C SER A 189 -13.75 -12.80 -1.46
N TRP A 190 -12.61 -12.94 -2.16
CA TRP A 190 -11.34 -13.29 -1.53
C TRP A 190 -10.79 -12.15 -0.67
N HIS A 191 -10.93 -10.91 -1.12
CA HIS A 191 -10.58 -9.74 -0.31
C HIS A 191 -11.39 -9.70 0.99
N ARG A 192 -12.70 -9.96 0.91
CA ARG A 192 -13.58 -10.06 2.08
C ARG A 192 -13.18 -11.19 3.03
N ALA A 193 -12.74 -12.33 2.49
CA ALA A 193 -12.26 -13.45 3.30
C ALA A 193 -10.96 -13.10 4.04
N ALA A 194 -9.99 -12.46 3.36
CA ALA A 194 -8.76 -11.99 3.97
C ALA A 194 -9.02 -10.95 5.08
N GLU A 195 -9.92 -10.00 4.81
CA GLU A 195 -10.37 -9.01 5.81
C GLU A 195 -11.01 -9.65 7.04
N GLN A 196 -11.86 -10.66 6.85
CA GLN A 196 -12.51 -11.39 7.95
C GLN A 196 -11.49 -12.15 8.83
N MET A 197 -10.40 -12.63 8.24
CA MET A 197 -9.30 -13.29 8.94
C MET A 197 -8.27 -12.31 9.50
N GLY A 198 -8.42 -11.00 9.26
CA GLY A 198 -7.50 -9.97 9.74
C GLY A 198 -6.12 -10.00 9.08
N ILE A 199 -5.92 -10.76 8.01
CA ILE A 199 -4.62 -10.91 7.35
C ILE A 199 -4.56 -10.15 6.01
N ASP A 200 -3.34 -9.89 5.55
CA ASP A 200 -3.09 -9.30 4.24
C ASP A 200 -3.64 -10.16 3.09
N PHE A 201 -4.19 -9.52 2.05
CA PHE A 201 -4.80 -10.25 0.93
C PHE A 201 -3.80 -11.13 0.19
N ASP A 202 -2.60 -10.62 -0.09
CA ASP A 202 -1.50 -11.36 -0.71
C ASP A 202 -1.07 -12.54 0.15
N GLN A 203 -0.89 -12.32 1.46
CA GLN A 203 -0.56 -13.39 2.41
C GLN A 203 -1.68 -14.44 2.49
N TRP A 204 -2.94 -14.01 2.53
CA TRP A 204 -4.10 -14.90 2.53
C TRP A 204 -4.16 -15.74 1.27
N VAL A 205 -3.94 -15.14 0.09
CA VAL A 205 -3.94 -15.85 -1.20
C VAL A 205 -2.85 -16.91 -1.22
N MET A 206 -1.61 -16.55 -0.86
CA MET A 206 -0.50 -17.50 -0.84
C MET A 206 -0.77 -18.65 0.13
N ALA A 207 -1.09 -18.36 1.39
CA ALA A 207 -1.35 -19.39 2.39
C ALA A 207 -2.53 -20.31 2.02
N SER A 208 -3.59 -19.74 1.41
CA SER A 208 -4.75 -20.52 0.96
C SER A 208 -4.39 -21.44 -0.21
N LEU A 209 -3.61 -20.96 -1.18
CA LEU A 209 -3.14 -21.78 -2.31
C LEU A 209 -2.17 -22.87 -1.86
N ASP A 210 -1.23 -22.55 -0.97
CA ASP A 210 -0.27 -23.51 -0.42
C ASP A 210 -0.99 -24.61 0.38
N THR A 211 -1.97 -24.25 1.20
CA THR A 211 -2.78 -25.21 1.95
C THR A 211 -3.58 -26.12 1.01
N ALA A 212 -4.18 -25.55 -0.04
CA ALA A 212 -4.93 -26.33 -1.03
C ALA A 212 -4.00 -27.29 -1.80
N ALA A 213 -2.82 -26.82 -2.21
CA ALA A 213 -1.83 -27.65 -2.89
C ALA A 213 -1.30 -28.78 -1.99
N ALA A 214 -1.00 -28.48 -0.72
CA ALA A 214 -0.50 -29.46 0.24
C ALA A 214 -1.50 -30.61 0.44
N ARG A 215 -2.79 -30.30 0.60
CA ARG A 215 -3.85 -31.32 0.73
C ARG A 215 -3.90 -32.26 -0.47
N VAL A 216 -3.89 -31.70 -1.69
CA VAL A 216 -3.94 -32.51 -2.91
C VAL A 216 -2.68 -33.37 -3.06
N LEU A 217 -1.51 -32.85 -2.70
CA LEU A 217 -0.25 -33.59 -2.76
C LEU A 217 -0.14 -34.67 -1.68
N GLU A 218 -0.79 -34.48 -0.52
CA GLU A 218 -0.91 -35.48 0.54
C GLU A 218 -1.84 -36.62 0.11
N ASP A 219 -3.02 -36.30 -0.42
CA ASP A 219 -3.97 -37.27 -0.97
C ASP A 219 -3.36 -38.13 -2.10
N LEU A 220 -2.47 -37.55 -2.92
CA LEU A 220 -1.76 -38.27 -3.99
C LEU A 220 -0.67 -39.22 -3.47
N LYS A 221 -0.09 -38.96 -2.30
CA LYS A 221 0.90 -39.84 -1.66
C LYS A 221 0.24 -41.06 -1.00
N ASP A 222 -1.02 -40.93 -0.61
CA ASP A 222 -1.81 -41.99 0.01
C ASP A 222 -2.49 -42.93 -1.02
N LEU A 223 -2.27 -42.70 -2.32
CA LEU A 223 -2.64 -43.67 -3.36
C LEU A 223 -1.68 -44.87 -3.31
N PRO A 224 -2.18 -46.11 -3.22
CA PRO A 224 -1.32 -47.29 -3.20
C PRO A 224 -0.54 -47.39 -4.52
N GLU A 225 0.79 -47.38 -4.43
CA GLU A 225 1.69 -47.75 -5.52
C GLU A 225 1.18 -49.03 -6.19
N VAL A 226 0.83 -48.97 -7.48
CA VAL A 226 0.65 -50.17 -8.30
C VAL A 226 2.04 -50.78 -8.54
N ARG A 227 2.53 -51.46 -7.52
CA ARG A 227 3.77 -52.22 -7.53
C ARG A 227 3.44 -53.65 -7.94
N GLY A 228 3.53 -53.96 -9.23
CA GLY A 228 3.41 -55.35 -9.66
C GLY A 228 3.14 -55.64 -11.12
N LEU A 229 4.03 -55.22 -12.04
CA LEU A 229 4.27 -55.96 -13.28
C LEU A 229 5.76 -55.87 -13.67
N LYS A 230 6.60 -56.62 -12.96
CA LYS A 230 7.83 -57.18 -13.54
C LYS A 230 7.77 -58.69 -13.34
N GLY A 231 7.69 -59.43 -14.45
CA GLY A 231 7.85 -60.87 -14.44
C GLY A 231 7.22 -61.55 -15.64
N VAL A 232 7.79 -61.39 -16.84
CA VAL A 232 8.04 -62.53 -17.75
C VAL A 232 9.27 -62.16 -18.59
N ASN A 233 10.42 -62.74 -18.27
CA ASN A 233 11.49 -62.96 -19.24
C ASN A 233 11.57 -64.48 -19.47
N GLU A 234 11.89 -64.85 -20.71
CA GLU A 234 12.32 -66.19 -21.15
C GLU A 234 11.28 -67.30 -21.29
N LEU A 235 10.74 -67.45 -22.51
CA LEU A 235 10.66 -68.75 -23.19
C LEU A 235 10.90 -68.60 -24.70
N SER A 236 11.82 -69.43 -25.19
CA SER A 236 11.89 -69.99 -26.55
C SER A 236 12.68 -69.24 -27.63
N GLU A 237 13.99 -69.45 -27.58
CA GLU A 237 14.85 -69.63 -28.75
C GLU A 237 14.49 -70.97 -29.43
N ALA A 238 13.90 -70.96 -30.63
CA ALA A 238 13.96 -72.04 -31.62
C ALA A 238 13.38 -71.58 -32.98
N GLU A 239 14.02 -72.05 -34.05
CA GLU A 239 13.62 -72.01 -35.47
C GLU A 239 13.92 -70.74 -36.30
N ARG A 240 15.18 -70.65 -36.74
CA ARG A 240 15.52 -70.38 -38.16
C ARG A 240 15.10 -71.61 -39.00
N PRO A 241 14.71 -71.51 -40.29
CA PRO A 241 15.56 -71.02 -41.41
C PRO A 241 14.71 -70.31 -42.52
N ALA A 242 15.12 -69.93 -43.73
CA ALA A 242 16.31 -69.99 -44.59
C ALA A 242 16.23 -68.81 -45.59
N ALA A 243 17.31 -68.56 -46.31
CA ALA A 243 17.45 -67.61 -47.41
C ALA A 243 16.54 -67.88 -48.63
N ILE A 244 16.41 -66.84 -49.49
CA ILE A 244 16.32 -66.80 -50.99
C ILE A 244 15.68 -65.43 -51.34
N SER A 245 16.44 -64.38 -51.70
CA SER A 245 16.98 -64.02 -53.03
C SER A 245 15.95 -63.47 -54.03
N ALA A 246 16.00 -62.15 -54.28
CA ALA A 246 15.99 -61.45 -55.58
C ALA A 246 16.08 -59.94 -55.35
#